data_AF-A0A5J5EUI4-F1
#
_entry.id   AF-A0A5J5EUI4-F1
#
_cell.length_a   1.000
_cell.length_b   1.000
_cell.length_c   1.000
_cell.angle_alpha   90.00
_cell.angle_beta   90.00
_cell.angle_gamma   90.00
#
_symmetry.space_group_name_H-M   'P 1'
#
loop_
_entity.id
_entity.type
_entity.pdbx_description
1 polymer ?
#
loop_
_entity_poly.entity_id
_entity_poly.type
_entity_poly.pdbx_seq_one_letter_code
_entity_poly.pdbx_strand_id
1 'polypeptide(L)'
;MSAERPRLSEQEKKNNHIASEQKRRMAIREGFDRLTEIVPGLEGQGRSESVVLRKSVDHMREVLQERQELIERIQALGGEIPPELQ
;
A
#
# COMPACT_ATOMS: atom_id res chain seq x y z
N MET A 1 20.85 -0.79 -40.22
CA MET A 1 22.04 -0.81 -39.35
C MET A 1 21.58 -0.53 -37.93
N SER A 2 21.47 -1.56 -37.11
CA SER A 2 21.09 -1.40 -35.71
C SER A 2 22.27 -0.82 -34.96
N ALA A 3 22.19 0.46 -34.55
CA ALA A 3 23.20 1.08 -33.71
C ALA A 3 23.28 0.29 -32.39
N GLU A 4 24.36 -0.45 -32.20
CA GLU A 4 24.67 -1.12 -30.94
C GLU A 4 24.70 -0.07 -29.84
N ARG A 5 23.78 -0.18 -28.87
CA ARG A 5 23.80 0.68 -27.68
C ARG A 5 25.15 0.48 -27.00
N PRO A 6 25.97 1.53 -26.83
CA PRO A 6 27.29 1.38 -26.21
C PRO A 6 27.13 0.78 -24.81
N ARG A 7 27.99 -0.19 -24.47
CA ARG A 7 28.02 -0.79 -23.13
C ARG A 7 28.38 0.31 -22.12
N LEU A 8 27.55 0.46 -21.10
CA LEU A 8 27.76 1.43 -20.01
C LEU A 8 29.14 1.21 -19.37
N SER A 9 29.84 2.30 -19.09
CA SER A 9 31.04 2.29 -18.24
C SER A 9 30.70 1.84 -16.81
N GLU A 10 31.69 1.39 -16.06
CA GLU A 10 31.51 1.00 -14.65
C GLU A 10 30.97 2.16 -13.80
N GLN A 11 31.38 3.39 -14.10
CA GLN A 11 30.87 4.59 -13.42
C GLN A 11 29.39 4.85 -13.75
N GLU A 12 28.98 4.69 -15.01
CA GLU A 12 27.57 4.82 -15.41
C GLU A 12 26.69 3.73 -14.80
N LYS A 13 27.18 2.47 -14.75
CA LYS A 13 26.47 1.38 -14.07
C LYS A 13 26.28 1.69 -12.59
N LYS A 14 27.31 2.18 -11.90
CA LYS A 14 27.24 2.57 -10.49
C LYS A 14 26.22 3.69 -10.26
N ASN A 15 26.24 4.73 -11.10
CA ASN A 15 25.29 5.83 -11.02
C ASN A 15 23.85 5.37 -11.26
N ASN A 16 23.63 4.52 -12.28
CA ASN A 16 22.31 3.96 -12.57
C ASN A 16 21.79 3.08 -11.42
N HIS A 17 22.67 2.28 -10.79
CA HIS A 17 22.30 1.47 -9.64
C HIS A 17 21.83 2.32 -8.46
N ILE A 18 22.57 3.39 -8.12
CA ILE A 18 22.22 4.32 -7.05
C ILE A 18 20.88 5.00 -7.37
N ALA A 19 20.69 5.51 -8.59
CA ALA A 19 19.45 6.17 -9.00
C ALA A 19 18.25 5.21 -8.95
N SER A 20 18.42 3.96 -9.41
CA SER A 20 17.38 2.94 -9.35
C SER A 20 16.96 2.62 -7.92
N GLU A 21 17.92 2.49 -7.00
CA GLU A 21 17.63 2.22 -5.59
C GLU A 21 16.99 3.43 -4.89
N GLN A 22 17.42 4.65 -5.21
CA GLN A 22 16.75 5.87 -4.73
C GLN A 22 15.29 5.91 -5.18
N LYS A 23 15.03 5.66 -6.47
CA LYS A 23 13.66 5.59 -7.00
C LYS A 23 12.84 4.52 -6.31
N ARG A 24 13.40 3.32 -6.11
CA ARG A 24 12.74 2.22 -5.39
C ARG A 24 12.38 2.63 -3.96
N ARG A 25 13.29 3.27 -3.23
CA ARG A 25 13.06 3.74 -1.85
C ARG A 25 12.03 4.85 -1.77
N MET A 26 12.02 5.77 -2.73
CA MET A 26 10.99 6.82 -2.79
C MET A 26 9.61 6.21 -3.00
N ALA A 27 9.47 5.26 -3.93
CA ALA A 27 8.19 4.57 -4.16
C ALA A 27 7.69 3.80 -2.93
N ILE A 28 8.59 3.20 -2.15
CA ILE A 28 8.24 2.55 -0.87
C ILE A 28 7.73 3.60 0.13
N ARG A 29 8.43 4.72 0.29
CA ARG A 29 8.03 5.80 1.20
C ARG A 29 6.68 6.38 0.84
N GLU A 30 6.43 6.67 -0.45
CA GLU A 30 5.13 7.12 -0.93
C GLU A 30 4.02 6.11 -0.61
N GLY A 31 4.33 4.81 -0.64
CA GLY A 31 3.40 3.76 -0.20
C GLY A 31 3.05 3.87 1.29
N PHE A 32 4.04 4.12 2.14
CA PHE A 32 3.82 4.36 3.57
C PHE A 32 3.04 5.65 3.84
N ASP A 33 3.36 6.73 3.13
CA ASP A 33 2.65 8.00 3.27
C ASP A 33 1.16 7.81 2.95
N ARG A 34 0.82 7.11 1.85
CA ARG A 34 -0.57 6.76 1.52
C ARG A 34 -1.26 5.92 2.59
N LEU A 35 -0.55 4.97 3.22
CA LEU A 35 -1.12 4.19 4.33
C LEU A 35 -1.49 5.09 5.51
N THR A 36 -0.66 6.11 5.81
CA THR A 36 -0.96 7.05 6.91
C THR A 36 -2.13 8.00 6.63
N GLU A 37 -2.51 8.19 5.36
CA GLU A 37 -3.67 9.00 4.96
C GLU A 37 -4.98 8.23 5.06
N ILE A 38 -4.96 6.91 4.81
CA ILE A 38 -6.19 6.08 4.76
C ILE A 38 -6.50 5.36 6.07
N VAL A 39 -5.49 5.07 6.90
CA VAL A 39 -5.68 4.35 8.16
C VAL A 39 -5.88 5.35 9.29
N PRO A 40 -7.04 5.34 9.97
CA PRO A 40 -7.33 6.28 11.05
C PRO A 40 -6.30 6.21 12.19
N GLY A 41 -5.88 7.37 12.72
CA GLY A 41 -4.96 7.44 13.86
C GLY A 41 -3.50 7.14 13.51
N LEU A 42 -3.12 7.25 12.24
CA LEU A 42 -1.74 7.22 11.75
C LEU A 42 -1.22 8.59 11.28
N GLU A 43 -1.99 9.67 11.46
CA GLU A 43 -1.60 11.01 11.02
C GLU A 43 -0.28 11.42 11.68
N GLY A 44 0.74 11.71 10.86
CA GLY A 44 2.08 12.08 11.34
C GLY A 44 2.93 10.91 11.88
N GLN A 45 2.45 9.65 11.82
CA GLN A 45 3.19 8.46 12.26
C GLN A 45 4.00 7.75 11.15
N GLY A 46 4.14 8.35 9.96
CA GLY A 46 4.83 7.78 8.79
C GLY A 46 6.32 7.44 8.97
N ARG A 47 6.90 7.74 10.14
CA ARG A 47 8.32 7.47 10.45
C ARG A 47 8.59 6.06 10.99
N SER A 48 7.58 5.31 11.43
CA SER A 48 7.76 3.94 11.92
C SER A 48 7.05 2.94 11.01
N GLU A 49 7.82 2.36 10.08
CA GLU A 49 7.31 1.40 9.09
C GLU A 49 6.56 0.23 9.75
N SER A 50 7.10 -0.33 10.84
CA SER A 50 6.47 -1.45 11.56
C SER A 50 5.16 -1.08 12.24
N VAL A 51 5.04 0.13 12.77
CA VAL A 51 3.80 0.63 13.39
C VAL A 51 2.74 0.87 12.32
N VAL A 52 3.12 1.49 11.20
CA VAL A 52 2.21 1.73 10.08
C VAL A 52 1.66 0.42 9.54
N LEU A 53 2.51 -0.57 9.26
CA LEU A 53 2.06 -1.88 8.76
C LEU A 53 1.14 -2.59 9.76
N ARG A 54 1.51 -2.63 11.04
CA ARG A 54 0.69 -3.28 12.07
C ARG A 54 -0.69 -2.66 12.18
N LYS A 55 -0.76 -1.33 12.36
CA LYS A 55 -2.03 -0.61 12.45
C LYS A 55 -2.87 -0.73 11.17
N SER A 56 -2.23 -0.78 10.00
CA SER A 56 -2.92 -1.01 8.73
C SER A 56 -3.61 -2.37 8.71
N VAL A 57 -2.92 -3.43 9.15
CA VAL A 57 -3.50 -4.78 9.23
C VAL A 57 -4.63 -4.85 10.26
N ASP A 58 -4.45 -4.21 11.42
CA ASP A 58 -5.47 -4.18 12.46
C ASP A 58 -6.74 -3.48 11.94
N HIS A 59 -6.59 -2.30 11.32
CA HIS A 59 -7.70 -1.58 10.71
C HIS A 59 -8.40 -2.37 9.60
N MET A 60 -7.66 -3.07 8.74
CA MET A 60 -8.26 -3.94 7.72
C MET A 60 -9.14 -5.04 8.34
N ARG A 61 -8.71 -5.64 9.46
CA ARG A 61 -9.50 -6.65 10.16
C ARG A 61 -10.78 -6.06 10.75
N GLU A 62 -10.69 -4.88 11.36
CA GLU A 62 -11.84 -4.15 11.91
C GLU A 62 -12.87 -3.85 10.83
N VAL A 63 -12.45 -3.30 9.68
CA VAL A 63 -13.35 -2.98 8.55
C VAL A 63 -14.00 -4.24 7.97
N LEU A 64 -13.28 -5.35 7.87
CA LEU A 64 -13.85 -6.63 7.40
C LEU A 64 -14.88 -7.19 8.39
N GLN A 65 -14.61 -7.07 9.70
CA GLN A 65 -15.56 -7.47 10.73
C GLN A 65 -16.82 -6.59 10.69
N GLU A 66 -16.66 -5.26 10.64
CA GLU A 66 -17.78 -4.33 10.56
C GLU A 66 -18.64 -4.59 9.32
N ARG A 67 -18.02 -4.87 8.17
CA ARG A 67 -18.73 -5.28 6.96
C ARG A 67 -19.60 -6.53 7.19
N GLN A 68 -19.06 -7.55 7.85
CA GLN A 68 -19.79 -8.77 8.16
C GLN A 68 -20.98 -8.51 9.08
N GLU A 69 -20.78 -7.73 10.14
CA GLU A 69 -21.84 -7.34 11.08
C GLU A 69 -22.96 -6.54 10.40
N LEU A 70 -22.61 -5.64 9.48
CA LEU A 70 -23.59 -4.89 8.69
C LEU A 70 -24.39 -5.78 7.74
N ILE A 71 -23.76 -6.77 7.11
CA ILE A 71 -24.43 -7.76 6.25
C ILE A 71 -25.44 -8.57 7.07
N GLU A 72 -25.01 -9.10 8.22
CA GLU A 72 -25.90 -9.86 9.12
C GLU A 72 -27.08 -9.00 9.59
N ARG A 73 -26.84 -7.72 9.89
CA ARG A 73 -27.89 -6.79 10.28
C ARG A 73 -28.89 -6.53 9.15
N ILE A 74 -28.43 -6.36 7.91
CA ILE A 74 -29.32 -6.17 6.75
C ILE A 74 -30.19 -7.42 6.56
N GLN A 75 -29.59 -8.61 6.62
CA GLN A 75 -30.33 -9.88 6.51
C GLN A 75 -31.37 -10.03 7.63
N ALA A 76 -31.01 -9.70 8.87
CA ALA A 76 -31.93 -9.77 10.01
C ALA A 76 -33.13 -8.81 9.88
N LEU A 77 -32.95 -7.69 9.19
CA LEU A 77 -34.01 -6.73 8.87
C LEU A 77 -34.81 -7.11 7.61
N GLY A 78 -34.50 -8.25 6.97
CA GLY A 78 -35.15 -8.72 5.76
C GLY A 78 -34.69 -8.02 4.49
N GLY A 79 -33.56 -7.30 4.53
CA GLY A 79 -32.96 -6.68 3.36
C GLY A 79 -32.16 -7.67 2.51
N GLU A 80 -32.10 -7.42 1.21
CA GLU A 80 -31.30 -8.20 0.28
C GLU A 80 -29.85 -7.72 0.26
N ILE A 81 -28.90 -8.67 0.24
CA ILE A 81 -27.46 -8.38 0.15
C ILE A 81 -27.06 -8.42 -1.33
N PRO A 82 -26.40 -7.36 -1.85
CA PRO A 82 -25.85 -7.39 -3.20
C PRO A 82 -24.93 -8.61 -3.41
N PRO A 83 -24.95 -9.26 -4.60
CA PRO A 83 -24.14 -10.46 -4.85
C PRO A 83 -22.63 -10.25 -4.65
N GLU A 84 -22.14 -9.04 -4.90
CA GLU A 84 -20.74 -8.66 -4.64
C GLU A 84 -20.40 -8.55 -3.15
N LEU A 85 -21.42 -8.54 -2.28
CA LEU A 85 -21.25 -8.46 -0.84
C LEU A 85 -21.50 -9.77 -0.09
N GLN A 86 -22.11 -10.77 -0.74
CA GLN A 86 -22.30 -12.14 -0.21
C GLN A 86 -20.96 -12.87 -0.04
#